data_AF-A0A2V5TKF6-F1
#
_entry.id   AF-A0A2V5TKF6-F1
#
_cell.length_a   1.000
_cell.length_b   1.000
_cell.length_c   1.000
_cell.angle_alpha   90.00
_cell.angle_beta   90.00
_cell.angle_gamma   90.00
#
_symmetry.space_group_name_H-M   'P 1'
#
loop_
_entity.id
_entity.type
_entity.pdbx_description
1 polymer ?
#
loop_
_entity_poly.entity_id
_entity_poly.type
_entity_poly.pdbx_seq_one_letter_code
_entity_poly.pdbx_strand_id
1 'polypeptide(L)'
;VTLFGPEEKKDQKVEIGGSIKVFGQEDKGQVLQIGAVPQKEKDQVYVRFAPRGFVYTLPKRIEEILNTKPDDLRDHHLVRIDTNVLDRITIDAPGKGKTVLARNGDDWTIASRKNTPANSGQVRRFIDTLQNEQVTRFVEDVASNLPKYGLDKPQLQLTFSSFASENTAETRAGEQAFATVAFGKVDGDNVYVRLADEPFVVAVRRTLLDQISTDPLQWQEMSIFKVKPEQIHRLSVVTKHEATLARDAKGEWSWVAGGGPINQTNLQSLLNMLSNLRAVRWVGPTIPQHGFDKPQLAISFTTSPDDKISHRLFVGSAAGDGTWFAHVDEREGTFIINDSDFNVLRLPLAISPGSPPAPAGASAKASPVPSASAPPVSSPPR
;
A
#
# COMPACT_ATOMS: atom_id res chain seq x y z
N VAL A 1 -12.36 11.03 -51.24
CA VAL A 1 -13.08 11.69 -52.35
C VAL A 1 -12.14 12.75 -52.87
N THR A 2 -11.70 12.65 -54.12
CA THR A 2 -10.82 13.65 -54.76
C THR A 2 -11.56 14.98 -54.83
N LEU A 3 -11.01 16.04 -54.24
CA LEU A 3 -11.56 17.39 -54.28
C LEU A 3 -10.75 18.21 -55.30
N PHE A 4 -11.37 18.64 -56.39
CA PHE A 4 -10.81 19.63 -57.30
C PHE A 4 -11.40 21.00 -56.95
N GLY A 5 -10.55 21.98 -56.70
CA GLY A 5 -10.85 23.41 -56.88
C GLY A 5 -10.31 23.87 -58.24
N PRO A 6 -10.90 24.92 -58.85
CA PRO A 6 -10.52 25.41 -60.17
C PRO A 6 -9.20 26.18 -60.09
N GLU A 7 -8.08 25.46 -60.01
CA GLU A 7 -6.82 25.74 -60.70
C GLU A 7 -5.80 24.62 -60.35
N GLU A 8 -5.22 24.09 -61.42
CA GLU A 8 -4.17 23.08 -61.57
C GLU A 8 -3.46 22.49 -60.32
N LYS A 9 -3.67 21.19 -60.09
CA LYS A 9 -2.70 20.11 -60.43
C LYS A 9 -3.36 18.73 -60.24
N LYS A 10 -3.62 18.06 -61.38
CA LYS A 10 -4.00 16.64 -61.44
C LYS A 10 -2.84 15.80 -60.89
N ASP A 11 -3.15 14.77 -60.11
CA ASP A 11 -2.24 13.70 -59.63
C ASP A 11 -1.72 13.74 -58.18
N GLN A 12 -2.40 14.41 -57.24
CA GLN A 12 -2.24 14.10 -55.82
C GLN A 12 -3.49 13.45 -55.22
N LYS A 13 -3.36 12.15 -54.95
CA LYS A 13 -4.28 11.33 -54.17
C LYS A 13 -4.28 11.89 -52.74
N VAL A 14 -5.26 12.70 -52.36
CA VAL A 14 -5.45 13.08 -50.95
C VAL A 14 -6.15 11.90 -50.27
N GLU A 15 -5.38 11.17 -49.46
CA GLU A 15 -5.90 10.11 -48.61
C GLU A 15 -6.91 10.70 -47.63
N ILE A 16 -8.08 10.06 -47.54
CA ILE A 16 -9.06 10.40 -46.52
C ILE A 16 -8.51 9.84 -45.21
N GLY A 17 -8.23 10.70 -44.22
CA GLY A 17 -7.72 10.26 -42.92
C GLY A 17 -8.79 9.55 -42.09
N GLY A 18 -10.02 10.06 -42.08
CA GLY A 18 -11.15 9.50 -41.32
C GLY A 18 -12.49 10.22 -41.56
N SER A 19 -13.59 9.69 -41.02
CA SER A 19 -14.91 10.34 -41.05
C SER A 19 -15.72 10.02 -39.80
N ILE A 20 -16.48 10.99 -39.31
CA ILE A 20 -17.34 10.86 -38.12
C ILE A 20 -18.77 11.16 -38.49
N LYS A 21 -19.69 10.34 -37.99
CA LYS A 21 -21.13 10.51 -38.17
C LYS A 21 -21.77 10.75 -36.81
N VAL A 22 -22.40 11.91 -36.65
CA VAL A 22 -23.12 12.29 -35.43
C VAL A 22 -24.61 12.19 -35.69
N PHE A 23 -25.34 11.51 -34.82
CA PHE A 23 -26.79 11.37 -34.91
C PHE A 23 -27.47 12.36 -33.95
N GLY A 24 -28.44 13.12 -34.47
CA GLY A 24 -29.36 13.92 -33.65
C GLY A 24 -30.69 13.20 -33.45
N GLN A 25 -31.65 13.85 -32.77
CA GLN A 25 -32.98 13.28 -32.49
C GLN A 25 -33.76 12.83 -33.74
N GLU A 26 -33.45 13.36 -34.93
CA GLU A 26 -34.15 13.04 -36.19
C GLU A 26 -33.56 11.84 -36.96
N ASP A 27 -32.63 11.06 -36.38
CA ASP A 27 -31.99 9.84 -36.92
C ASP A 27 -31.28 9.99 -38.29
N LYS A 28 -31.32 11.19 -38.90
CA LYS A 28 -30.53 11.59 -40.05
C LYS A 28 -29.17 12.07 -39.58
N GLY A 29 -28.26 11.11 -39.34
CA GLY A 29 -26.90 11.44 -38.91
C GLY A 29 -26.16 12.33 -39.89
N GLN A 30 -25.42 13.32 -39.38
CA GLN A 30 -24.59 14.25 -40.13
C GLN A 30 -23.15 13.74 -40.18
N VAL A 31 -22.50 13.83 -41.35
CA VAL A 31 -21.13 13.31 -41.56
C VAL A 31 -20.14 14.45 -41.73
N LEU A 32 -19.07 14.41 -40.94
CA LEU A 32 -17.87 15.22 -41.10
C LEU A 32 -16.72 14.35 -41.60
N GLN A 33 -16.08 14.73 -42.70
CA GLN A 33 -14.92 14.04 -43.26
C GLN A 33 -13.66 14.81 -42.89
N ILE A 34 -12.61 14.11 -42.46
CA ILE A 34 -11.33 14.69 -42.05
C ILE A 34 -10.30 14.45 -43.17
N GLY A 35 -9.67 15.55 -43.61
CA GLY A 35 -8.66 15.58 -44.66
C GLY A 35 -7.25 15.81 -44.11
N ALA A 36 -6.32 16.17 -44.98
CA ALA A 36 -4.92 16.39 -44.63
C ALA A 36 -4.69 17.70 -43.86
N VAL A 37 -3.53 17.79 -43.20
CA VAL A 37 -3.00 19.03 -42.60
C VAL A 37 -2.51 19.98 -43.71
N PRO A 38 -2.90 21.27 -43.72
CA PRO A 38 -2.42 22.25 -44.70
C PRO A 38 -0.90 22.44 -44.65
N GLN A 39 -0.24 22.62 -45.80
CA GLN A 39 1.22 22.79 -45.87
C GLN A 39 1.73 24.07 -45.18
N LYS A 40 0.92 25.15 -45.18
CA LYS A 40 1.28 26.46 -44.60
C LYS A 40 0.88 26.60 -43.13
N GLU A 41 -0.17 25.90 -42.70
CA GLU A 41 -0.79 26.02 -41.37
C GLU A 41 -0.82 24.63 -40.72
N LYS A 42 0.32 24.22 -40.13
CA LYS A 42 0.52 22.86 -39.58
C LYS A 42 -0.30 22.58 -38.31
N ASP A 43 -0.91 23.62 -37.74
CA ASP A 43 -1.80 23.61 -36.58
C ASP A 43 -3.29 23.50 -36.98
N GLN A 44 -3.59 23.39 -38.28
CA GLN A 44 -4.95 23.25 -38.81
C GLN A 44 -5.13 21.87 -39.47
N VAL A 45 -6.38 21.45 -39.64
CA VAL A 45 -6.78 20.28 -40.42
C VAL A 45 -7.93 20.67 -41.35
N TYR A 46 -7.92 20.15 -42.58
CA TYR A 46 -9.08 20.30 -43.45
C TYR A 46 -10.21 19.38 -43.01
N VAL A 47 -11.42 19.90 -42.94
CA VAL A 47 -12.64 19.11 -42.73
C VAL A 47 -13.70 19.43 -43.77
N ARG A 48 -14.52 18.45 -44.12
CA ARG A 48 -15.64 18.63 -45.04
C ARG A 48 -16.94 18.20 -44.39
N PHE A 49 -17.90 19.11 -44.35
CA PHE A 49 -19.27 18.80 -43.93
C PHE A 49 -20.03 18.17 -45.09
N ALA A 50 -20.22 16.84 -45.06
CA ALA A 50 -20.75 16.09 -46.19
C ALA A 50 -22.13 16.57 -46.69
N PRO A 51 -23.10 16.95 -45.82
CA PRO A 51 -24.42 17.38 -46.27
C PRO A 51 -24.43 18.64 -47.13
N ARG A 52 -23.49 19.58 -46.92
CA ARG A 52 -23.41 20.84 -47.69
C ARG A 52 -22.21 20.89 -48.64
N GLY A 53 -21.28 19.94 -48.52
CA GLY A 53 -20.10 19.82 -49.37
C GLY A 53 -18.97 20.80 -49.08
N PHE A 54 -19.16 21.81 -48.23
CA PHE A 54 -18.16 22.81 -47.89
C PHE A 54 -16.95 22.25 -47.13
N VAL A 55 -15.78 22.80 -47.44
CA VAL A 55 -14.50 22.50 -46.79
C VAL A 55 -14.13 23.68 -45.87
N TYR A 56 -13.70 23.36 -44.65
CA TYR A 56 -13.26 24.30 -43.63
C TYR A 56 -11.89 23.89 -43.10
N THR A 57 -11.19 24.81 -42.45
CA THR A 57 -10.05 24.49 -41.58
C THR A 57 -10.51 24.50 -40.13
N LEU A 58 -10.04 23.52 -39.36
CA LEU A 58 -10.24 23.46 -37.91
C LEU A 58 -8.89 23.36 -37.20
N PRO A 59 -8.75 23.89 -35.98
CA PRO A 59 -7.57 23.65 -35.16
C PRO A 59 -7.31 22.15 -35.01
N LYS A 60 -6.05 21.74 -35.11
CA LYS A 60 -5.60 20.34 -35.02
C LYS A 60 -6.06 19.63 -33.74
N ARG A 61 -6.23 20.37 -32.63
CA ARG A 61 -6.81 19.84 -31.39
C ARG A 61 -8.22 19.25 -31.58
N ILE A 62 -8.99 19.75 -32.55
CA ILE A 62 -10.30 19.18 -32.89
C ILE A 62 -10.13 17.83 -33.60
N GLU A 63 -9.11 17.66 -34.43
CA GLU A 63 -8.77 16.36 -35.03
C GLU A 63 -8.51 15.30 -33.95
N GLU A 64 -7.78 15.65 -32.89
CA GLU A 64 -7.50 14.75 -31.75
C GLU A 64 -8.78 14.28 -31.06
N ILE A 65 -9.71 15.22 -30.78
CA ILE A 65 -11.02 14.91 -30.18
C ILE A 65 -11.85 14.03 -31.12
N LEU A 66 -11.86 14.35 -32.40
CA LEU A 66 -12.59 13.63 -33.43
C LEU A 66 -12.04 12.20 -33.63
N ASN A 67 -10.73 12.00 -33.46
CA ASN A 67 -10.08 10.69 -33.54
C ASN A 67 -10.22 9.83 -32.26
N THR A 68 -10.91 10.33 -31.23
CA THR A 68 -11.22 9.55 -30.02
C THR A 68 -11.99 8.30 -30.39
N LYS A 69 -11.44 7.13 -30.07
CA LYS A 69 -12.06 5.83 -30.33
C LYS A 69 -13.08 5.51 -29.23
N PRO A 70 -14.07 4.63 -29.50
CA PRO A 70 -14.98 4.17 -28.45
C PRO A 70 -14.26 3.59 -27.22
N ASP A 71 -13.10 2.98 -27.41
CA ASP A 71 -12.26 2.45 -26.33
C ASP A 71 -11.68 3.55 -25.42
N ASP A 72 -11.33 4.70 -25.99
CA ASP A 72 -10.79 5.87 -25.27
C ASP A 72 -11.86 6.54 -24.39
N LEU A 73 -13.14 6.27 -24.64
CA LEU A 73 -14.27 6.77 -23.86
C LEU A 73 -14.70 5.81 -22.73
N ARG A 74 -14.14 4.60 -22.67
CA ARG A 74 -14.47 3.64 -21.62
C ARG A 74 -13.81 4.06 -20.31
N ASP A 75 -14.45 3.73 -19.18
CA ASP A 75 -13.77 3.83 -17.89
C ASP A 75 -12.70 2.75 -17.82
N HIS A 76 -11.43 3.15 -17.76
CA HIS A 76 -10.31 2.21 -17.68
C HIS A 76 -9.99 1.79 -16.25
N HIS A 77 -10.70 2.26 -15.22
CA HIS A 77 -10.49 1.74 -13.86
C HIS A 77 -10.98 0.29 -13.77
N LEU A 78 -10.14 -0.60 -13.26
CA LEU A 78 -10.49 -2.01 -13.13
C LEU A 78 -11.74 -2.20 -12.27
N VAL A 79 -11.80 -1.57 -11.10
CA VAL A 79 -12.88 -1.75 -10.14
C VAL A 79 -13.13 -0.47 -9.35
N ARG A 80 -14.40 -0.18 -9.10
CA ARG A 80 -14.82 0.87 -8.17
C ARG A 80 -15.12 0.23 -6.81
N ILE A 81 -14.38 0.64 -5.78
CA ILE A 81 -14.56 0.14 -4.42
C ILE A 81 -15.01 1.33 -3.57
N ASP A 82 -16.21 1.28 -3.01
CA ASP A 82 -16.63 2.26 -2.00
C ASP A 82 -16.07 1.85 -0.63
N THR A 83 -15.04 2.56 -0.19
CA THR A 83 -14.34 2.29 1.07
C THR A 83 -15.17 2.65 2.31
N ASN A 84 -16.27 3.38 2.16
CA ASN A 84 -17.15 3.74 3.27
C ASN A 84 -17.99 2.54 3.72
N VAL A 85 -18.42 1.72 2.75
CA VAL A 85 -19.22 0.50 3.00
C VAL A 85 -18.38 -0.78 2.99
N LEU A 86 -17.09 -0.69 2.70
CA LEU A 86 -16.20 -1.85 2.69
C LEU A 86 -15.89 -2.34 4.10
N ASP A 87 -16.40 -3.53 4.42
CA ASP A 87 -16.19 -4.20 5.70
C ASP A 87 -15.35 -5.48 5.58
N ARG A 88 -15.34 -6.12 4.41
CA ARG A 88 -14.63 -7.38 4.21
C ARG A 88 -13.99 -7.48 2.83
N ILE A 89 -12.77 -8.02 2.81
CA ILE A 89 -12.06 -8.42 1.60
C ILE A 89 -11.76 -9.90 1.71
N THR A 90 -12.30 -10.70 0.80
CA THR A 90 -12.00 -12.13 0.71
C THR A 90 -11.09 -12.36 -0.49
N ILE A 91 -9.93 -12.97 -0.23
CA ILE A 91 -8.94 -13.41 -1.22
C ILE A 91 -9.02 -14.93 -1.27
N ASP A 92 -9.51 -15.45 -2.38
CA ASP A 92 -9.69 -16.88 -2.62
C ASP A 92 -8.80 -17.32 -3.77
N ALA A 93 -7.85 -18.20 -3.49
CA ALA A 93 -7.03 -18.84 -4.49
C ALA A 93 -7.21 -20.37 -4.35
N PRO A 94 -7.72 -21.06 -5.39
CA PRO A 94 -7.98 -22.49 -5.32
C PRO A 94 -6.77 -23.28 -4.81
N GLY A 95 -6.98 -24.11 -3.79
CA GLY A 95 -5.93 -24.93 -3.17
C GLY A 95 -5.05 -24.25 -2.12
N LYS A 96 -5.20 -22.93 -1.87
CA LYS A 96 -4.38 -22.18 -0.90
C LYS A 96 -5.12 -21.71 0.36
N GLY A 97 -6.40 -22.09 0.51
CA GLY A 97 -7.26 -21.60 1.58
C GLY A 97 -7.69 -20.15 1.34
N LYS A 98 -8.72 -19.69 2.08
CA LYS A 98 -9.26 -18.33 1.95
C LYS A 98 -8.60 -17.40 2.96
N THR A 99 -8.13 -16.25 2.49
CA THR A 99 -7.74 -15.13 3.36
C THR A 99 -8.91 -14.16 3.45
N VAL A 100 -9.38 -13.89 4.67
CA VAL A 100 -10.51 -12.99 4.91
C VAL A 100 -10.03 -11.86 5.80
N LEU A 101 -9.98 -10.65 5.24
CA LEU A 101 -9.69 -9.43 5.95
C LEU A 101 -11.02 -8.78 6.36
N ALA A 102 -11.16 -8.42 7.63
CA ALA A 102 -12.37 -7.80 8.16
C ALA A 102 -12.02 -6.48 8.86
N ARG A 103 -12.74 -5.41 8.52
CA ARG A 103 -12.64 -4.11 9.17
C ARG A 103 -13.17 -4.21 10.60
N ASN A 104 -12.48 -3.55 11.53
CA ASN A 104 -12.86 -3.43 12.93
C ASN A 104 -12.58 -2.00 13.39
N GLY A 105 -13.58 -1.12 13.29
CA GLY A 105 -13.39 0.32 13.43
C GLY A 105 -12.45 0.86 12.34
N ASP A 106 -11.40 1.56 12.76
CA ASP A 106 -10.36 2.07 11.84
C ASP A 106 -9.28 1.03 11.49
N ASP A 107 -9.26 -0.11 12.20
CA ASP A 107 -8.28 -1.17 12.05
C ASP A 107 -8.79 -2.33 11.18
N TRP A 108 -7.87 -3.22 10.78
CA TRP A 108 -8.18 -4.45 10.07
C TRP A 108 -7.77 -5.68 10.87
N THR A 109 -8.49 -6.78 10.68
CA THR A 109 -8.20 -8.09 11.26
C THR A 109 -8.23 -9.17 10.19
N ILE A 110 -7.59 -10.31 10.48
CA ILE A 110 -7.61 -11.49 9.63
C ILE A 110 -8.62 -12.47 10.22
N ALA A 111 -9.86 -12.43 9.72
CA ALA A 111 -10.95 -13.28 10.20
C ALA A 111 -10.64 -14.77 10.00
N SER A 112 -9.93 -15.14 8.93
CA SER A 112 -9.46 -16.52 8.71
C SER A 112 -8.35 -16.98 9.66
N ARG A 113 -7.83 -16.10 10.54
CA ARG A 113 -6.88 -16.41 11.60
C ARG A 113 -7.35 -15.86 12.95
N LYS A 114 -8.50 -16.33 13.45
CA LYS A 114 -9.04 -15.98 14.78
C LYS A 114 -9.08 -14.46 15.06
N ASN A 115 -9.37 -13.65 14.05
CA ASN A 115 -9.38 -12.17 14.13
C ASN A 115 -8.03 -11.56 14.59
N THR A 116 -6.90 -12.20 14.27
CA THR A 116 -5.57 -11.65 14.52
C THR A 116 -5.45 -10.27 13.87
N PRO A 117 -4.83 -9.26 14.51
CA PRO A 117 -4.62 -7.95 13.91
C PRO A 117 -3.92 -8.03 12.55
N ALA A 118 -4.48 -7.34 11.56
CA ALA A 118 -3.88 -7.17 10.25
C ALA A 118 -3.12 -5.84 10.20
N ASN A 119 -2.15 -5.75 9.29
CA ASN A 119 -1.47 -4.52 8.97
C ASN A 119 -2.41 -3.60 8.17
N SER A 120 -3.15 -2.74 8.88
CA SER A 120 -4.12 -1.81 8.29
C SER A 120 -3.53 -0.95 7.16
N GLY A 121 -2.25 -0.56 7.27
CA GLY A 121 -1.56 0.21 6.23
C GLY A 121 -1.25 -0.59 4.95
N GLN A 122 -1.00 -1.90 5.07
CA GLN A 122 -0.87 -2.79 3.92
C GLN A 122 -2.22 -3.05 3.26
N VAL A 123 -3.28 -3.25 4.05
CA VAL A 123 -4.64 -3.42 3.51
C VAL A 123 -5.08 -2.16 2.75
N ARG A 124 -4.84 -0.96 3.31
CA ARG A 124 -5.13 0.31 2.63
C ARG A 124 -4.39 0.43 1.30
N ARG A 125 -3.07 0.20 1.29
CA ARG A 125 -2.27 0.24 0.05
C ARG A 125 -2.76 -0.76 -1.00
N PHE A 126 -3.23 -1.93 -0.57
CA PHE A 126 -3.80 -2.92 -1.47
C PHE A 126 -5.11 -2.44 -2.10
N ILE A 127 -6.03 -1.87 -1.31
CA ILE A 127 -7.26 -1.26 -1.81
C ILE A 127 -6.93 -0.13 -2.79
N ASP A 128 -6.02 0.77 -2.43
CA ASP A 128 -5.59 1.88 -3.27
C ASP A 128 -4.99 1.38 -4.60
N THR A 129 -4.19 0.31 -4.56
CA THR A 129 -3.60 -0.29 -5.77
C THR A 129 -4.67 -0.80 -6.72
N LEU A 130 -5.71 -1.47 -6.19
CA LEU A 130 -6.82 -1.97 -7.00
C LEU A 130 -7.68 -0.86 -7.59
N GLN A 131 -8.00 0.16 -6.79
CA GLN A 131 -8.81 1.31 -7.25
C GLN A 131 -8.10 2.11 -8.35
N ASN A 132 -6.76 2.16 -8.33
CA ASN A 132 -5.96 2.87 -9.32
C ASN A 132 -5.47 1.98 -10.47
N GLU A 133 -5.78 0.68 -10.47
CA GLU A 133 -5.37 -0.18 -11.59
C GLU A 133 -6.16 0.17 -12.85
N GLN A 134 -5.42 0.32 -13.94
CA GLN A 134 -5.98 0.60 -15.25
C GLN A 134 -6.04 -0.66 -16.12
N VAL A 135 -7.18 -0.86 -16.76
CA VAL A 135 -7.38 -1.79 -17.85
C VAL A 135 -6.40 -1.45 -18.97
N THR A 136 -5.55 -2.40 -19.31
CA THR A 136 -4.60 -2.26 -20.44
C THR A 136 -5.28 -2.48 -21.78
N ARG A 137 -6.33 -3.32 -21.80
CA ARG A 137 -7.07 -3.69 -23.00
C ARG A 137 -8.41 -4.32 -22.66
N PHE A 138 -9.47 -3.92 -23.36
CA PHE A 138 -10.72 -4.66 -23.40
C PHE A 138 -10.58 -5.83 -24.38
N VAL A 139 -10.77 -7.05 -23.88
CA VAL A 139 -10.47 -8.29 -24.62
C VAL A 139 -11.70 -8.82 -25.34
N GLU A 140 -12.85 -8.78 -24.67
CA GLU A 140 -14.13 -9.23 -25.20
C GLU A 140 -15.26 -8.43 -24.53
N ASP A 141 -16.20 -7.89 -25.30
CA ASP A 141 -17.29 -7.06 -24.76
C ASP A 141 -18.36 -7.89 -24.05
N VAL A 142 -18.54 -9.15 -24.48
CA VAL A 142 -19.48 -10.10 -23.88
C VAL A 142 -18.77 -11.43 -23.74
N ALA A 143 -18.48 -11.84 -22.51
CA ALA A 143 -17.68 -13.03 -22.20
C ALA A 143 -18.43 -14.32 -22.56
N SER A 144 -18.40 -14.67 -23.85
CA SER A 144 -19.07 -15.84 -24.39
C SER A 144 -18.31 -17.15 -24.13
N ASN A 145 -17.00 -17.05 -23.88
CA ASN A 145 -16.11 -18.19 -23.66
C ASN A 145 -15.14 -17.93 -22.50
N LEU A 146 -15.63 -18.01 -21.25
CA LEU A 146 -14.79 -17.90 -20.06
C LEU A 146 -13.63 -18.91 -19.99
N PRO A 147 -13.78 -20.18 -20.41
CA PRO A 147 -12.67 -21.13 -20.43
C PRO A 147 -11.46 -20.70 -21.26
N LYS A 148 -11.68 -20.00 -22.38
CA LYS A 148 -10.59 -19.45 -23.22
C LYS A 148 -9.65 -18.54 -22.43
N TYR A 149 -10.18 -17.84 -21.43
CA TYR A 149 -9.45 -16.89 -20.60
C TYR A 149 -9.10 -17.44 -19.22
N GLY A 150 -9.43 -18.69 -18.92
CA GLY A 150 -9.27 -19.28 -17.58
C GLY A 150 -10.14 -18.62 -16.51
N LEU A 151 -11.26 -18.01 -16.90
CA LEU A 151 -12.19 -17.32 -16.01
C LEU A 151 -13.38 -18.20 -15.57
N ASP A 152 -13.51 -19.39 -16.14
CA ASP A 152 -14.43 -20.44 -15.66
C ASP A 152 -13.91 -21.07 -14.35
N LYS A 153 -12.59 -21.12 -14.20
CA LYS A 153 -11.87 -21.55 -13.00
C LYS A 153 -10.75 -20.54 -12.70
N PRO A 154 -11.10 -19.37 -12.15
CA PRO A 154 -10.12 -18.32 -11.91
C PRO A 154 -9.04 -18.82 -10.94
N GLN A 155 -7.79 -18.40 -11.19
CA GLN A 155 -6.66 -18.73 -10.31
C GLN A 155 -6.66 -17.91 -9.02
N LEU A 156 -7.37 -16.76 -9.02
CA LEU A 156 -7.58 -15.93 -7.85
C LEU A 156 -8.91 -15.18 -7.99
N GLN A 157 -9.66 -15.07 -6.91
CA GLN A 157 -10.88 -14.27 -6.84
C GLN A 157 -10.81 -13.34 -5.62
N LEU A 158 -11.10 -12.07 -5.86
CA LEU A 158 -11.29 -11.06 -4.82
C LEU A 158 -12.77 -10.76 -4.69
N THR A 159 -13.28 -10.76 -3.47
CA THR A 159 -14.65 -10.32 -3.17
C THR A 159 -14.63 -9.24 -2.11
N PHE A 160 -15.29 -8.13 -2.42
CA PHE A 160 -15.46 -6.96 -1.55
C PHE A 160 -16.90 -6.94 -1.06
N SER A 161 -17.07 -6.90 0.25
CA SER A 161 -18.38 -6.99 0.88
C SER A 161 -18.59 -5.90 1.93
N SER A 162 -19.85 -5.49 2.06
CA SER A 162 -20.37 -4.76 3.20
C SER A 162 -21.02 -5.73 4.19
N PHE A 163 -21.13 -5.35 5.45
CA PHE A 163 -21.79 -6.14 6.47
C PHE A 163 -22.94 -5.34 7.10
N ALA A 164 -24.17 -5.63 6.69
CA ALA A 164 -25.35 -5.00 7.26
C ALA A 164 -25.72 -5.68 8.59
N SER A 165 -25.80 -4.92 9.68
CA SER A 165 -26.23 -5.42 10.99
C SER A 165 -27.75 -5.53 11.13
N GLU A 166 -28.50 -4.75 10.34
CA GLU A 166 -29.97 -4.69 10.40
C GLU A 166 -30.62 -5.12 9.10
N ASN A 167 -31.75 -5.79 9.23
CA ASN A 167 -32.56 -6.25 8.11
C ASN A 167 -33.59 -5.15 7.78
N THR A 168 -33.37 -4.42 6.70
CA THR A 168 -34.38 -3.47 6.16
C THR A 168 -35.10 -4.11 4.98
N ALA A 169 -36.20 -3.50 4.51
CA ALA A 169 -36.87 -3.99 3.30
C ALA A 169 -35.94 -3.96 2.06
N GLU A 170 -34.91 -3.11 2.07
CA GLU A 170 -33.95 -2.93 0.98
C GLU A 170 -32.65 -3.73 1.18
N THR A 171 -32.30 -4.11 2.43
CA THR A 171 -31.03 -4.77 2.75
C THR A 171 -31.21 -5.95 3.70
N ARG A 172 -30.69 -7.13 3.31
CA ARG A 172 -30.62 -8.29 4.20
C ARG A 172 -29.47 -8.16 5.17
N ALA A 173 -29.72 -8.47 6.44
CA ALA A 173 -28.66 -8.60 7.45
C ALA A 173 -27.64 -9.66 7.01
N GLY A 174 -26.36 -9.40 7.28
CA GLY A 174 -25.24 -10.25 6.91
C GLY A 174 -24.34 -9.67 5.83
N GLU A 175 -23.45 -10.51 5.31
CA GLU A 175 -22.47 -10.14 4.29
C GLU A 175 -23.15 -9.94 2.93
N GLN A 176 -22.92 -8.79 2.31
CA GLN A 176 -23.37 -8.47 0.96
C GLN A 176 -22.16 -8.10 0.10
N ALA A 177 -21.82 -8.98 -0.83
CA ALA A 177 -20.79 -8.70 -1.83
C ALA A 177 -21.30 -7.63 -2.80
N PHE A 178 -20.51 -6.57 -3.01
CA PHE A 178 -20.83 -5.49 -3.96
C PHE A 178 -19.86 -5.44 -5.14
N ALA A 179 -18.72 -6.11 -5.05
CA ALA A 179 -17.79 -6.28 -6.17
C ALA A 179 -17.05 -7.61 -6.05
N THR A 180 -16.89 -8.29 -7.18
CA THR A 180 -16.06 -9.49 -7.29
C THR A 180 -15.18 -9.40 -8.53
N VAL A 181 -13.87 -9.57 -8.34
CA VAL A 181 -12.85 -9.52 -9.39
C VAL A 181 -12.21 -10.90 -9.51
N ALA A 182 -12.36 -11.53 -10.66
CA ALA A 182 -11.81 -12.85 -10.96
C ALA A 182 -10.60 -12.73 -11.90
N PHE A 183 -9.48 -13.33 -11.51
CA PHE A 183 -8.24 -13.38 -12.28
C PHE A 183 -8.12 -14.74 -12.97
N GLY A 184 -8.08 -14.72 -14.29
CA GLY A 184 -7.94 -15.89 -15.15
C GLY A 184 -6.49 -16.14 -15.57
N LYS A 185 -6.29 -16.63 -16.79
CA LYS A 185 -4.99 -16.99 -17.35
C LYS A 185 -4.08 -15.77 -17.55
N VAL A 186 -2.78 -15.97 -17.31
CA VAL A 186 -1.71 -15.02 -17.65
C VAL A 186 -1.44 -15.02 -19.16
N ASP A 187 -1.28 -13.83 -19.73
CA ASP A 187 -1.01 -13.55 -21.14
C ASP A 187 0.16 -12.57 -21.27
N GLY A 188 1.39 -13.10 -21.32
CA GLY A 188 2.62 -12.31 -21.30
C GLY A 188 2.75 -11.49 -20.01
N ASP A 189 2.83 -10.16 -20.18
CA ASP A 189 2.90 -9.19 -19.07
C ASP A 189 1.53 -8.81 -18.50
N ASN A 190 0.45 -9.42 -19.00
CA ASN A 190 -0.92 -9.18 -18.57
C ASN A 190 -1.58 -10.42 -17.96
N VAL A 191 -2.72 -10.22 -17.31
CA VAL A 191 -3.62 -11.26 -16.84
C VAL A 191 -5.05 -10.91 -17.25
N TYR A 192 -5.81 -11.91 -17.68
CA TYR A 192 -7.23 -11.73 -17.96
C TYR A 192 -8.02 -11.59 -16.67
N VAL A 193 -8.90 -10.60 -16.63
CA VAL A 193 -9.71 -10.28 -15.45
C VAL A 193 -11.16 -10.05 -15.86
N ARG A 194 -12.08 -10.42 -14.98
CA ARG A 194 -13.51 -10.16 -15.12
C ARG A 194 -14.08 -9.66 -13.81
N LEU A 195 -14.88 -8.60 -13.89
CA LEU A 195 -15.78 -8.20 -12.82
C LEU A 195 -17.07 -9.00 -12.95
N ALA A 196 -17.56 -9.58 -11.85
CA ALA A 196 -18.67 -10.52 -11.89
C ALA A 196 -19.95 -9.89 -12.52
N ASP A 197 -20.22 -8.63 -12.19
CA ASP A 197 -21.41 -7.89 -12.64
C ASP A 197 -21.26 -7.27 -14.03
N GLU A 198 -20.08 -7.37 -14.64
CA GLU A 198 -19.79 -6.81 -15.96
C GLU A 198 -19.76 -7.91 -17.04
N PRO A 199 -20.25 -7.64 -18.26
CA PRO A 199 -20.27 -8.64 -19.33
C PRO A 199 -18.89 -8.87 -19.94
N PHE A 200 -17.98 -7.89 -19.85
CA PHE A 200 -16.71 -7.90 -20.58
C PHE A 200 -15.58 -8.65 -19.86
N VAL A 201 -14.57 -9.04 -20.66
CA VAL A 201 -13.26 -9.51 -20.18
C VAL A 201 -12.24 -8.42 -20.48
N VAL A 202 -11.41 -8.09 -19.50
CA VAL A 202 -10.32 -7.13 -19.63
C VAL A 202 -8.98 -7.80 -19.39
N ALA A 203 -7.91 -7.12 -19.81
CA ALA A 203 -6.55 -7.45 -19.44
C ALA A 203 -5.99 -6.32 -18.55
N VAL A 204 -5.32 -6.69 -17.47
CA VAL A 204 -4.56 -5.77 -16.60
C VAL A 204 -3.13 -6.25 -16.46
N ARG A 205 -2.24 -5.42 -15.91
CA ARG A 205 -0.85 -5.81 -15.73
C ARG A 205 -0.75 -6.99 -14.78
N ARG A 206 0.07 -7.98 -15.15
CA ARG A 206 0.34 -9.17 -14.33
C ARG A 206 0.87 -8.79 -12.94
N THR A 207 1.60 -7.69 -12.85
CA THR A 207 2.13 -7.16 -11.58
C THR A 207 1.05 -6.94 -10.54
N LEU A 208 -0.20 -6.64 -10.93
CA LEU A 208 -1.32 -6.55 -9.98
C LEU A 208 -1.53 -7.91 -9.30
N LEU A 209 -1.66 -8.99 -10.07
CA LEU A 209 -1.85 -10.34 -9.55
C LEU A 209 -0.69 -10.77 -8.65
N ASP A 210 0.54 -10.51 -9.08
CA ASP A 210 1.76 -10.91 -8.35
C ASP A 210 1.87 -10.21 -6.97
N GLN A 211 1.23 -9.05 -6.78
CA GLN A 211 1.21 -8.31 -5.51
C GLN A 211 0.15 -8.83 -4.52
N ILE A 212 -0.80 -9.66 -4.96
CA ILE A 212 -1.88 -10.16 -4.10
C ILE A 212 -1.36 -11.33 -3.26
N SER A 213 -1.10 -11.09 -1.97
CA SER A 213 -0.76 -12.18 -1.06
C SER A 213 -1.98 -13.03 -0.73
N THR A 214 -1.94 -14.31 -1.10
CA THR A 214 -2.94 -15.31 -0.73
C THR A 214 -2.73 -15.86 0.68
N ASP A 215 -1.51 -15.76 1.23
CA ASP A 215 -1.19 -16.26 2.57
C ASP A 215 -1.63 -15.22 3.63
N PRO A 216 -2.52 -15.59 4.58
CA PRO A 216 -2.98 -14.67 5.60
C PRO A 216 -1.85 -14.21 6.54
N LEU A 217 -0.72 -14.93 6.61
CA LEU A 217 0.44 -14.56 7.42
C LEU A 217 1.06 -13.23 6.97
N GLN A 218 1.07 -12.97 5.66
CA GLN A 218 1.67 -11.76 5.08
C GLN A 218 0.87 -10.49 5.36
N TRP A 219 -0.36 -10.64 5.88
CA TRP A 219 -1.23 -9.52 6.24
C TRP A 219 -1.17 -9.17 7.72
N GLN A 220 -0.45 -9.93 8.55
CA GLN A 220 -0.43 -9.71 9.99
C GLN A 220 0.23 -8.36 10.36
N GLU A 221 -0.26 -7.77 11.45
CA GLU A 221 0.34 -6.56 12.01
C GLU A 221 1.81 -6.79 12.35
N MET A 222 2.67 -5.90 11.86
CA MET A 222 4.12 -6.01 12.05
C MET A 222 4.56 -5.38 13.38
N SER A 223 3.81 -4.41 13.91
CA SER A 223 4.10 -3.76 15.17
C SER A 223 3.68 -4.69 16.34
N ILE A 224 4.65 -5.05 17.18
CA ILE A 224 4.47 -6.10 18.18
C ILE A 224 3.69 -5.57 19.38
N PHE A 225 4.13 -4.44 19.93
CA PHE A 225 3.49 -3.78 21.06
C PHE A 225 2.93 -2.42 20.65
N LYS A 226 1.68 -2.12 21.05
CA LYS A 226 1.05 -0.80 20.90
C LYS A 226 1.08 -0.06 22.24
N VAL A 227 2.27 0.17 22.78
CA VAL A 227 2.49 0.74 24.12
C VAL A 227 3.44 1.93 24.04
N LYS A 228 3.23 2.95 24.87
CA LYS A 228 4.14 4.10 24.97
C LYS A 228 5.23 3.86 26.02
N PRO A 229 6.46 4.39 25.85
CA PRO A 229 7.54 4.21 26.82
C PRO A 229 7.17 4.65 28.24
N GLU A 230 6.32 5.68 28.37
CA GLU A 230 5.88 6.23 29.65
C GLU A 230 4.88 5.34 30.37
N GLN A 231 4.22 4.44 29.65
CA GLN A 231 3.28 3.48 30.23
C GLN A 231 4.00 2.30 30.86
N ILE A 232 5.27 2.04 30.53
CA ILE A 232 6.01 0.92 31.09
C ILE A 232 6.49 1.28 32.50
N HIS A 233 5.98 0.58 33.50
CA HIS A 233 6.27 0.85 34.92
C HIS A 233 7.22 -0.18 35.53
N ARG A 234 7.24 -1.41 35.01
CA ARG A 234 8.15 -2.45 35.46
C ARG A 234 8.62 -3.26 34.27
N LEU A 235 9.90 -3.62 34.27
CA LEU A 235 10.45 -4.53 33.27
C LEU A 235 11.50 -5.45 33.89
N SER A 236 11.55 -6.68 33.40
CA SER A 236 12.55 -7.69 33.72
C SER A 236 13.18 -8.15 32.42
N VAL A 237 14.51 -8.11 32.37
CA VAL A 237 15.33 -8.57 31.25
C VAL A 237 16.14 -9.77 31.73
N VAL A 238 15.90 -10.92 31.12
CA VAL A 238 16.60 -12.16 31.42
C VAL A 238 17.44 -12.55 30.21
N THR A 239 18.75 -12.56 30.40
CA THR A 239 19.73 -13.12 29.46
C THR A 239 20.51 -14.23 30.17
N LYS A 240 21.80 -14.04 30.43
CA LYS A 240 22.57 -14.87 31.38
C LYS A 240 22.28 -14.51 32.84
N HIS A 241 21.87 -13.27 33.07
CA HIS A 241 21.50 -12.73 34.37
C HIS A 241 20.13 -12.06 34.26
N GLU A 242 19.42 -11.99 35.39
CA GLU A 242 18.17 -11.24 35.51
C GLU A 242 18.47 -9.81 35.97
N ALA A 243 17.83 -8.85 35.31
CA ALA A 243 17.84 -7.45 35.65
C ALA A 243 16.40 -6.92 35.63
N THR A 244 15.89 -6.51 36.79
CA THR A 244 14.51 -6.07 36.97
C THR A 244 14.50 -4.65 37.54
N LEU A 245 13.79 -3.75 36.87
CA LEU A 245 13.63 -2.35 37.23
C LEU A 245 12.14 -2.02 37.42
N ALA A 246 11.85 -1.12 38.35
CA ALA A 246 10.52 -0.54 38.52
C ALA A 246 10.60 0.99 38.62
N ARG A 247 9.60 1.65 38.03
CA ARG A 247 9.40 3.08 38.01
C ARG A 247 8.38 3.45 39.08
N ASP A 248 8.75 4.38 39.96
CA ASP A 248 7.85 4.86 41.00
C ASP A 248 6.87 5.94 40.49
N ALA A 249 6.01 6.45 41.38
CA ALA A 249 5.03 7.49 41.05
C ALA A 249 5.65 8.85 40.65
N LYS A 250 6.94 9.07 40.94
CA LYS A 250 7.70 10.27 40.52
C LYS A 250 8.38 10.08 39.17
N GLY A 251 8.32 8.88 38.60
CA GLY A 251 8.97 8.53 37.35
C GLY A 251 10.43 8.07 37.52
N GLU A 252 10.88 7.84 38.74
CA GLU A 252 12.25 7.41 39.03
C GLU A 252 12.38 5.89 38.98
N TRP A 253 13.40 5.41 38.27
CA TRP A 253 13.68 3.98 38.14
C TRP A 253 14.60 3.48 39.26
N SER A 254 14.27 2.31 39.79
CA SER A 254 15.05 1.64 40.83
C SER A 254 15.16 0.13 40.56
N TRP A 255 16.21 -0.49 41.10
CA TRP A 255 16.40 -1.93 41.02
C TRP A 255 15.41 -2.67 41.90
N VAL A 256 14.70 -3.62 41.31
CA VAL A 256 13.99 -4.68 42.03
C VAL A 256 14.89 -5.91 42.14
N ALA A 257 15.62 -6.24 41.08
CA ALA A 257 16.66 -7.28 41.06
C ALA A 257 17.80 -6.84 40.14
N GLY A 258 19.03 -6.90 40.63
CA GLY A 258 20.21 -6.36 39.93
C GLY A 258 21.02 -5.45 40.85
N GLY A 259 21.86 -4.60 40.28
CA GLY A 259 22.68 -3.68 41.07
C GLY A 259 23.55 -2.74 40.25
N GLY A 260 24.19 -1.82 40.96
CA GLY A 260 25.04 -0.76 40.38
C GLY A 260 24.24 0.44 39.86
N PRO A 261 24.92 1.48 39.36
CA PRO A 261 24.25 2.64 38.77
C PRO A 261 23.46 2.24 37.51
N ILE A 262 22.20 2.65 37.42
CA ILE A 262 21.35 2.41 36.25
C ILE A 262 21.89 3.21 35.06
N ASN A 263 22.09 2.53 33.92
CA ASN A 263 22.39 3.17 32.66
C ASN A 263 21.09 3.73 32.04
N GLN A 264 20.82 5.01 32.33
CA GLN A 264 19.60 5.70 31.87
C GLN A 264 19.47 5.74 30.34
N THR A 265 20.59 5.85 29.61
CA THR A 265 20.59 5.86 28.14
C THR A 265 20.16 4.51 27.57
N ASN A 266 20.71 3.41 28.09
CA ASN A 266 20.34 2.07 27.66
C ASN A 266 18.90 1.73 28.06
N LEU A 267 18.47 2.14 29.25
CA LEU A 267 17.09 1.97 29.69
C LEU A 267 16.11 2.68 28.76
N GLN A 268 16.35 3.95 28.43
CA GLN A 268 15.49 4.68 27.50
C GLN A 268 15.49 4.04 26.10
N SER A 269 16.64 3.56 25.64
CA SER A 269 16.76 2.85 24.36
C SER A 269 15.93 1.55 24.35
N LEU A 270 15.96 0.79 25.44
CA LEU A 270 15.14 -0.41 25.62
C LEU A 270 13.64 -0.08 25.61
N LEU A 271 13.20 0.91 26.38
CA LEU A 271 11.79 1.32 26.42
C LEU A 271 11.30 1.75 25.04
N ASN A 272 12.09 2.57 24.35
CA ASN A 272 11.80 3.01 22.98
C ASN A 272 11.77 1.81 22.00
N MET A 273 12.68 0.85 22.15
CA MET A 273 12.72 -0.34 21.30
C MET A 273 11.50 -1.24 21.53
N LEU A 274 11.08 -1.47 22.77
CA LEU A 274 9.86 -2.23 23.06
C LEU A 274 8.62 -1.55 22.46
N SER A 275 8.50 -0.23 22.58
CA SER A 275 7.39 0.53 21.99
C SER A 275 7.38 0.53 20.46
N ASN A 276 8.54 0.44 19.82
CA ASN A 276 8.67 0.52 18.35
C ASN A 276 9.05 -0.82 17.72
N LEU A 277 9.00 -1.92 18.46
CA LEU A 277 9.43 -3.23 17.95
C LEU A 277 8.53 -3.65 16.80
N ARG A 278 9.14 -3.94 15.65
CA ARG A 278 8.44 -4.45 14.48
C ARG A 278 9.04 -5.77 14.02
N ALA A 279 8.18 -6.70 13.64
CA ALA A 279 8.56 -7.87 12.87
C ALA A 279 9.09 -7.45 11.49
N VAL A 280 10.16 -8.08 11.05
CA VAL A 280 10.62 -8.07 9.65
C VAL A 280 9.63 -8.86 8.79
N ARG A 281 9.25 -10.04 9.28
CA ARG A 281 8.23 -10.92 8.70
C ARG A 281 7.75 -11.91 9.75
N TRP A 282 6.56 -12.45 9.50
CA TRP A 282 6.05 -13.59 10.23
C TRP A 282 6.51 -14.90 9.58
N VAL A 283 6.78 -15.93 10.40
CA VAL A 283 7.29 -17.24 9.96
C VAL A 283 6.21 -18.32 10.00
N GLY A 284 5.24 -18.17 10.91
CA GLY A 284 4.15 -19.12 11.11
C GLY A 284 4.15 -19.69 12.53
N PRO A 285 3.68 -20.93 12.73
CA PRO A 285 3.64 -21.55 14.05
C PRO A 285 5.01 -21.65 14.73
N THR A 286 5.01 -21.58 16.05
CA THR A 286 6.23 -21.77 16.85
C THR A 286 6.62 -23.25 16.86
N ILE A 287 7.86 -23.55 16.46
CA ILE A 287 8.44 -24.91 16.43
C ILE A 287 9.73 -24.97 17.27
N PRO A 288 10.16 -26.16 17.74
CA PRO A 288 11.34 -26.29 18.61
C PRO A 288 12.63 -25.70 18.02
N GLN A 289 12.80 -25.75 16.69
CA GLN A 289 13.98 -25.20 16.00
C GLN A 289 14.15 -23.69 16.20
N HIS A 290 13.08 -22.96 16.55
CA HIS A 290 13.15 -21.53 16.85
C HIS A 290 13.87 -21.24 18.18
N GLY A 291 14.10 -22.24 19.05
CA GLY A 291 14.98 -22.11 20.21
C GLY A 291 14.38 -21.41 21.44
N PHE A 292 13.05 -21.36 21.58
CA PHE A 292 12.40 -20.72 22.72
C PHE A 292 12.46 -21.53 24.03
N ASP A 293 12.84 -22.81 23.99
CA ASP A 293 13.09 -23.61 25.20
C ASP A 293 14.33 -23.13 25.97
N LYS A 294 15.26 -22.47 25.27
CA LYS A 294 16.47 -21.84 25.82
C LYS A 294 16.66 -20.48 25.15
N PRO A 295 15.81 -19.50 25.48
CA PRO A 295 15.81 -18.21 24.80
C PRO A 295 17.13 -17.50 25.05
N GLN A 296 17.62 -16.77 24.04
CA GLN A 296 18.78 -15.89 24.17
C GLN A 296 18.44 -14.63 24.98
N LEU A 297 17.16 -14.27 25.01
CA LEU A 297 16.62 -13.14 25.74
C LEU A 297 15.14 -13.41 26.05
N ALA A 298 14.74 -13.12 27.27
CA ALA A 298 13.33 -13.00 27.65
C ALA A 298 13.12 -11.64 28.33
N ILE A 299 12.14 -10.88 27.88
CA ILE A 299 11.75 -9.61 28.47
C ILE A 299 10.30 -9.72 28.92
N SER A 300 10.03 -9.41 30.18
CA SER A 300 8.66 -9.23 30.68
C SER A 300 8.49 -7.80 31.14
N PHE A 301 7.36 -7.15 30.83
CA PHE A 301 7.10 -5.79 31.30
C PHE A 301 5.61 -5.54 31.56
N THR A 302 5.30 -4.58 32.42
CA THR A 302 3.93 -4.19 32.75
C THR A 302 3.65 -2.75 32.36
N THR A 303 2.43 -2.49 31.88
CA THR A 303 2.00 -1.15 31.43
C THR A 303 0.98 -0.47 32.33
N SER A 304 0.63 -1.10 33.46
CA SER A 304 -0.28 -0.56 34.46
C SER A 304 0.38 -0.58 35.84
N PRO A 305 0.14 0.43 36.70
CA PRO A 305 0.71 0.46 38.06
C PRO A 305 0.24 -0.70 38.96
N ASP A 306 -0.85 -1.38 38.59
CA ASP A 306 -1.35 -2.58 39.29
C ASP A 306 -0.76 -3.89 38.75
N ASP A 307 0.22 -3.80 37.84
CA ASP A 307 0.93 -4.93 37.20
C ASP A 307 0.02 -5.94 36.46
N LYS A 308 -1.26 -5.60 36.22
CA LYS A 308 -2.22 -6.53 35.59
C LYS A 308 -2.03 -6.69 34.08
N ILE A 309 -1.63 -5.63 33.38
CA ILE A 309 -1.36 -5.70 31.95
C ILE A 309 0.12 -6.02 31.78
N SER A 310 0.42 -7.30 31.55
CA SER A 310 1.78 -7.81 31.39
C SER A 310 2.03 -8.29 29.97
N HIS A 311 3.23 -8.02 29.49
CA HIS A 311 3.70 -8.40 28.16
C HIS A 311 4.96 -9.24 28.27
N ARG A 312 5.14 -10.19 27.35
CA ARG A 312 6.36 -11.02 27.34
C ARG A 312 6.88 -11.24 25.93
N LEU A 313 8.16 -10.94 25.75
CA LEU A 313 8.92 -11.14 24.52
C LEU A 313 10.01 -12.18 24.75
N PHE A 314 10.11 -13.14 23.84
CA PHE A 314 11.21 -14.09 23.77
C PHE A 314 11.96 -13.92 22.47
N VAL A 315 13.29 -13.98 22.53
CA VAL A 315 14.17 -14.10 21.36
C VAL A 315 14.92 -15.42 21.46
N GLY A 316 14.76 -16.26 20.44
CA GLY A 316 15.30 -17.61 20.37
C GLY A 316 16.59 -17.67 19.55
N SER A 317 16.71 -18.72 18.73
CA SER A 317 17.85 -18.98 17.86
C SER A 317 18.00 -17.93 16.75
N ALA A 318 19.22 -17.83 16.21
CA ALA A 318 19.46 -17.07 14.98
C ALA A 318 18.69 -17.70 13.80
N ALA A 319 18.11 -16.85 12.96
CA ALA A 319 17.34 -17.24 11.78
C ALA A 319 18.13 -17.12 10.46
N GLY A 320 19.42 -16.77 10.54
CA GLY A 320 20.29 -16.48 9.39
C GLY A 320 20.38 -14.97 9.09
N ASP A 321 21.41 -14.58 8.33
CA ASP A 321 21.58 -13.22 7.77
C ASP A 321 21.41 -12.05 8.76
N GLY A 322 21.89 -12.23 10.00
CA GLY A 322 21.76 -11.19 11.04
C GLY A 322 20.31 -10.98 11.50
N THR A 323 19.52 -12.05 11.56
CA THR A 323 18.14 -12.02 12.06
C THR A 323 17.90 -13.09 13.11
N TRP A 324 16.85 -12.90 13.91
CA TRP A 324 16.54 -13.73 15.07
C TRP A 324 15.06 -14.11 15.10
N PHE A 325 14.76 -15.34 15.54
CA PHE A 325 13.39 -15.74 15.83
C PHE A 325 12.91 -15.09 17.12
N ALA A 326 11.70 -14.53 17.10
CA ALA A 326 11.07 -13.90 18.24
C ALA A 326 9.60 -14.33 18.37
N HIS A 327 9.09 -14.33 19.59
CA HIS A 327 7.73 -14.71 19.94
C HIS A 327 7.22 -13.88 21.12
N VAL A 328 5.91 -13.66 21.18
CA VAL A 328 5.23 -12.99 22.30
C VAL A 328 4.04 -13.82 22.77
N ASP A 329 3.78 -13.84 24.08
CA ASP A 329 2.71 -14.66 24.68
C ASP A 329 1.31 -14.24 24.18
N GLU A 330 1.16 -12.98 23.78
CA GLU A 330 -0.13 -12.36 23.42
C GLU A 330 -0.57 -12.67 21.99
N ARG A 331 0.30 -13.25 21.15
CA ARG A 331 0.01 -13.53 19.74
C ARG A 331 0.51 -14.91 19.32
N GLU A 332 -0.31 -15.62 18.57
CA GLU A 332 0.09 -16.90 17.99
C GLU A 332 1.14 -16.68 16.89
N GLY A 333 2.22 -17.46 16.96
CA GLY A 333 3.24 -17.55 15.91
C GLY A 333 4.59 -16.94 16.26
N THR A 334 5.54 -17.21 15.38
CA THR A 334 6.92 -16.71 15.44
C THR A 334 7.11 -15.65 14.36
N PHE A 335 7.84 -14.60 14.70
CA PHE A 335 8.28 -13.56 13.77
C PHE A 335 9.80 -13.41 13.78
N ILE A 336 10.31 -12.66 12.81
CA ILE A 336 11.73 -12.34 12.67
C ILE A 336 11.97 -10.90 13.14
N ILE A 337 13.06 -10.68 13.88
CA ILE A 337 13.60 -9.35 14.17
C ILE A 337 15.03 -9.24 13.65
N ASN A 338 15.49 -8.01 13.40
CA ASN A 338 16.86 -7.77 12.96
C ASN A 338 17.85 -7.81 14.13
N ASP A 339 19.12 -8.08 13.84
CA ASP A 339 20.20 -8.05 14.83
C ASP A 339 20.35 -6.68 15.50
N SER A 340 20.10 -5.58 14.77
CA SER A 340 20.07 -4.23 15.34
C SER A 340 19.09 -4.11 16.49
N ASP A 341 17.89 -4.66 16.32
CA ASP A 341 16.81 -4.57 17.30
C ASP A 341 17.13 -5.45 18.51
N PHE A 342 17.58 -6.68 18.24
CA PHE A 342 18.04 -7.60 19.28
C PHE A 342 19.20 -7.02 20.12
N ASN A 343 20.15 -6.32 19.48
CA ASN A 343 21.27 -5.69 20.17
C ASN A 343 20.83 -4.58 21.13
N VAL A 344 19.82 -3.78 20.76
CA VAL A 344 19.24 -2.77 21.66
C VAL A 344 18.49 -3.44 22.81
N LEU A 345 17.72 -4.49 22.53
CA LEU A 345 16.93 -5.21 23.54
C LEU A 345 17.79 -5.86 24.64
N ARG A 346 19.06 -6.19 24.35
CA ARG A 346 19.99 -6.84 25.29
C ARG A 346 21.05 -5.91 25.88
N LEU A 347 20.92 -4.59 25.71
CA LEU A 347 21.86 -3.62 26.26
C LEU A 347 21.95 -3.75 27.80
N PRO A 348 23.15 -3.59 28.39
CA PRO A 348 23.31 -3.69 29.84
C PRO A 348 22.59 -2.53 30.53
N LEU A 349 21.71 -2.86 31.49
CA LEU A 349 20.96 -1.87 32.27
C LEU A 349 21.79 -1.26 33.41
N ALA A 350 22.89 -1.90 33.82
CA ALA A 350 23.85 -1.36 34.79
C ALA A 350 25.08 -0.79 34.08
N ILE A 351 25.64 0.30 34.62
CA ILE A 351 26.92 0.84 34.17
C ILE A 351 28.04 -0.12 34.60
N SER A 352 28.79 -0.67 33.65
CA SER A 352 29.97 -1.48 33.97
C SER A 352 31.12 -0.58 34.47
N PRO A 353 31.81 -0.94 35.55
CA PRO A 353 32.99 -0.20 35.99
C PRO A 353 34.05 -0.25 34.88
N GLY A 354 34.37 0.91 34.30
CA GLY A 354 35.38 1.06 33.23
C GLY A 354 34.88 1.69 31.93
N SER A 355 33.58 1.98 31.77
CA SER A 355 33.11 2.79 30.64
C SER A 355 33.46 4.27 30.88
N PRO A 356 34.10 4.99 29.93
CA PRO A 356 34.33 6.42 30.07
C PRO A 356 33.00 7.14 30.29
N PRO A 357 32.90 8.11 31.21
CA PRO A 357 31.72 8.94 31.27
C PRO A 357 31.54 9.62 29.91
N ALA A 358 30.31 9.59 29.37
CA ALA A 358 29.96 10.41 28.22
C ALA A 358 30.39 11.85 28.52
N PRO A 359 31.01 12.58 27.57
CA PRO A 359 31.49 13.92 27.84
C PRO A 359 30.31 14.79 28.29
N ALA A 360 30.34 15.22 29.55
CA ALA A 360 29.46 16.24 30.06
C ALA A 360 29.60 17.44 29.13
N GLY A 361 28.47 17.92 28.61
CA GLY A 361 28.40 18.99 27.61
C GLY A 361 29.37 20.12 27.96
N ALA A 362 30.42 20.24 27.15
CA ALA A 362 31.20 21.47 27.11
C ALA A 362 30.24 22.55 26.61
N SER A 363 29.76 23.37 27.53
CA SER A 363 29.13 24.64 27.20
C SER A 363 30.08 25.38 26.26
N ALA A 364 29.70 25.47 25.00
CA ALA A 364 30.39 26.28 24.02
C ALA A 364 30.33 27.73 24.51
N LYS A 365 31.42 28.20 25.14
CA LYS A 365 31.66 29.63 25.31
C LYS A 365 31.70 30.25 23.92
N ALA A 366 30.71 31.10 23.65
CA ALA A 366 30.67 31.93 22.47
C ALA A 366 31.99 32.71 22.35
N SER A 367 32.70 32.51 21.24
CA SER A 367 33.75 33.43 20.81
C SER A 367 33.08 34.60 20.08
N PRO A 368 33.51 35.85 20.31
CA PRO A 368 32.85 37.03 19.75
C PRO A 368 33.10 37.13 18.25
N VAL A 369 32.03 37.52 17.54
CA VAL A 369 32.02 37.84 16.11
C VAL A 369 32.89 39.10 15.85
N PRO A 370 33.82 39.10 14.88
CA PRO A 370 34.49 40.32 14.48
C PRO A 370 33.53 41.19 13.66
N SER A 371 33.41 42.46 14.05
CA SER A 371 32.57 43.47 13.40
C SER A 371 33.02 43.73 11.95
N ALA A 372 32.12 43.55 11.00
CA ALA A 372 32.32 43.97 9.61
C ALA A 372 32.17 45.50 9.52
N SER A 373 33.25 46.17 9.08
CA SER A 373 33.25 47.60 8.75
C SER A 373 32.47 47.85 7.45
N ALA A 374 31.65 48.90 7.45
CA ALA A 374 30.87 49.36 6.31
C ALA A 374 31.75 49.93 5.19
N PRO A 375 31.37 49.79 3.90
CA PRO A 375 32.06 50.45 2.79
C PRO A 375 31.58 51.89 2.59
N PRO A 376 32.42 52.80 2.07
CA PRO A 376 32.02 54.18 1.82
C PRO A 376 31.24 54.33 0.50
N VAL A 377 30.36 55.32 0.51
CA VAL A 377 29.48 55.77 -0.58
C VAL A 377 30.30 56.49 -1.66
N SER A 378 30.15 56.10 -2.93
CA SER A 378 30.66 56.84 -4.09
C SER A 378 29.51 57.45 -4.90
N SER A 379 29.54 58.76 -5.06
CA SER A 379 28.63 59.58 -5.89
C SER A 379 28.85 59.38 -7.40
N PRO A 380 27.87 59.70 -8.27
CA PRO A 380 27.94 59.44 -9.71
C PRO A 380 28.61 60.59 -10.48
N PRO A 381 29.24 60.34 -11.66
CA PRO A 381 29.81 61.40 -12.46
C PRO A 381 28.80 61.99 -13.44
N ARG A 382 29.06 63.24 -13.81
CA ARG A 382 28.50 63.98 -14.94
C ARG A 382 29.51 63.97 -16.08
#